data_AF-A0A354GKP8-F1
#
_entry.id   AF-A0A354GKP8-F1
#
_cell.length_a   1.000
_cell.length_b   1.000
_cell.length_c   1.000
_cell.angle_alpha   90.00
_cell.angle_beta   90.00
_cell.angle_gamma   90.00
#
_symmetry.space_group_name_H-M   'P 1'
#
loop_
_entity.id
_entity.type
_entity.pdbx_description
1 polymer ?
#
loop_
_entity_poly.entity_id
_entity_poly.type
_entity_poly.pdbx_seq_one_letter_code
_entity_poly.pdbx_strand_id
1 'polypeptide(L)'
;MSAPWFNENLFSWIPGTALGVLGGLWGGLAGTLAPRGRARGLVVGGCWALLAGSAVLLTLAVIALLTEQPWGVWYGLGLPGVLGLVVIGANMPSILRVYRAAEERKLAARDLTDAGAEKASPHLGESTLRAD
;
A
#
# COMPACT_ATOMS: atom_id res chain seq x y z
N MET A 1 -36.12 9.89 16.92
CA MET A 1 -34.67 9.86 17.18
C MET A 1 -34.27 8.46 17.59
N SER A 2 -33.54 7.76 16.72
CA SER A 2 -32.91 6.48 17.06
C SER A 2 -31.83 6.69 18.11
N ALA A 3 -31.68 5.74 19.03
CA ALA A 3 -30.57 5.78 19.99
C ALA A 3 -29.23 5.85 19.24
N PRO A 4 -28.26 6.68 19.69
CA PRO A 4 -26.94 6.73 19.11
C PRO A 4 -26.30 5.33 19.17
N TRP A 5 -25.69 4.88 18.07
CA TRP A 5 -25.00 3.58 18.05
C TRP A 5 -23.86 3.50 19.07
N PHE A 6 -23.21 4.63 19.33
CA PHE A 6 -22.17 4.76 20.36
C PHE A 6 -22.18 6.17 20.93
N ASN A 7 -21.53 6.34 22.08
CA ASN A 7 -21.35 7.65 22.69
C ASN A 7 -20.41 8.52 21.85
N GLU A 8 -20.98 9.50 21.17
CA GLU A 8 -20.30 10.41 20.25
C GLU A 8 -19.14 11.17 20.90
N ASN A 9 -19.34 11.64 22.13
CA ASN A 9 -18.33 12.44 22.84
C ASN A 9 -17.12 11.61 23.28
N LEU A 10 -17.30 10.31 23.49
CA LEU A 10 -16.23 9.44 23.98
C LEU A 10 -15.51 8.68 22.86
N PHE A 11 -16.21 8.32 21.78
CA PHE A 11 -15.71 7.34 20.82
C PHE A 11 -15.53 7.86 19.39
N SER A 12 -16.03 9.06 19.04
CA SER A 12 -15.96 9.57 17.66
C SER A 12 -14.52 9.79 17.15
N TRP A 13 -13.54 9.96 18.05
CA TRP A 13 -12.13 10.13 17.68
C TRP A 13 -11.42 8.80 17.30
N ILE A 14 -11.93 7.65 17.77
CA ILE A 14 -11.25 6.36 17.63
C ILE A 14 -11.04 5.96 16.17
N PRO A 15 -12.05 6.01 15.28
CA PRO A 15 -11.88 5.62 13.88
C PRO A 15 -10.83 6.50 13.18
N GLY A 16 -10.82 7.80 13.46
CA GLY A 16 -9.84 8.76 12.95
C GLY A 16 -8.41 8.45 13.41
N THR A 17 -8.21 8.26 14.70
CA THR A 17 -6.89 7.97 15.26
C THR A 17 -6.38 6.60 14.84
N ALA A 18 -7.22 5.58 14.83
CA ALA A 18 -6.84 4.24 14.38
C ALA A 18 -6.36 4.29 12.92
N LEU A 19 -7.13 4.92 12.04
CA LEU A 19 -6.77 5.06 10.63
C LEU A 19 -5.51 5.92 10.45
N GLY A 20 -5.36 7.00 11.20
CA GLY A 20 -4.19 7.87 11.15
C GLY A 20 -2.90 7.17 11.60
N VAL A 21 -2.94 6.44 12.72
CA VAL A 21 -1.79 5.70 13.25
C VAL A 21 -1.40 4.55 12.31
N LEU A 22 -2.38 3.74 11.88
CA LEU A 22 -2.14 2.64 10.95
C LEU A 22 -1.64 3.14 9.59
N GLY A 23 -2.24 4.21 9.07
CA GLY A 23 -1.83 4.86 7.83
C GLY A 23 -0.43 5.46 7.92
N GLY A 24 -0.08 6.10 9.03
CA GLY A 24 1.26 6.64 9.28
C GLY A 24 2.33 5.55 9.38
N LEU A 25 2.06 4.48 10.15
CA LEU A 25 2.96 3.34 10.27
C LEU A 25 3.16 2.65 8.91
N TRP A 26 2.07 2.41 8.19
CA TRP A 26 2.12 1.85 6.85
C TRP A 26 2.87 2.75 5.88
N GLY A 27 2.68 4.07 5.92
CA GLY A 27 3.41 5.04 5.12
C GLY A 27 4.92 5.01 5.39
N GLY A 28 5.32 4.89 6.67
CA GLY A 28 6.73 4.72 7.05
C GLY A 28 7.34 3.41 6.53
N LEU A 29 6.60 2.31 6.61
CA LEU A 29 7.01 1.02 6.03
C LEU A 29 7.11 1.10 4.51
N ALA A 30 6.13 1.70 3.84
CA ALA A 30 6.13 1.88 2.40
C ALA A 30 7.32 2.73 1.96
N GLY A 31 7.58 3.86 2.61
CA GLY A 31 8.69 4.75 2.29
C GLY A 31 10.07 4.12 2.48
N THR A 32 10.21 3.16 3.40
CA THR A 32 11.51 2.51 3.70
C THR A 32 11.73 1.20 2.94
N LEU A 33 10.68 0.40 2.72
CA LEU A 33 10.78 -0.90 2.03
C LEU A 33 10.56 -0.80 0.51
N ALA A 34 9.73 0.14 0.03
CA ALA A 34 9.45 0.25 -1.41
C ALA A 34 10.69 0.62 -2.25
N PRO A 35 11.55 1.58 -1.86
CA PRO A 35 12.77 1.90 -2.63
C PRO A 35 13.77 0.74 -2.68
N ARG A 36 13.70 -0.17 -1.70
CA ARG A 36 14.53 -1.37 -1.63
C ARG A 36 13.97 -2.54 -2.45
N GLY A 37 12.79 -2.38 -3.07
CA GLY A 37 12.12 -3.43 -3.81
C GLY A 37 11.83 -4.68 -2.97
N ARG A 38 11.61 -4.51 -1.64
CA ARG A 38 11.32 -5.60 -0.70
C ARG A 38 9.88 -5.54 -0.20
N ALA A 39 9.37 -6.69 0.25
CA ALA A 39 8.07 -6.86 0.90
C ALA A 39 6.87 -6.25 0.13
N ARG A 40 6.89 -6.33 -1.20
CA ARG A 40 5.81 -5.80 -2.06
C ARG A 40 4.43 -6.29 -1.64
N GLY A 41 4.31 -7.58 -1.29
CA GLY A 41 3.06 -8.17 -0.82
C GLY A 41 2.54 -7.53 0.47
N LEU A 42 3.41 -7.24 1.44
CA LEU A 42 3.01 -6.61 2.70
C LEU A 42 2.61 -5.15 2.50
N VAL A 43 3.36 -4.39 1.71
CA VAL A 43 3.06 -2.98 1.47
C VAL A 43 1.81 -2.81 0.62
N VAL A 44 1.69 -3.55 -0.49
CA VAL A 44 0.51 -3.47 -1.37
C VAL A 44 -0.71 -4.10 -0.70
N GLY A 45 -0.55 -5.23 -0.01
CA GLY A 45 -1.63 -5.85 0.78
C GLY A 45 -2.10 -4.95 1.92
N GLY A 46 -1.17 -4.30 2.63
CA GLY A 46 -1.49 -3.30 3.66
C GLY A 46 -2.25 -2.09 3.08
N CYS A 47 -1.89 -1.64 1.88
CA CYS A 47 -2.62 -0.59 1.16
C CYS A 47 -4.08 -0.99 0.95
N TRP A 48 -4.31 -2.19 0.41
CA TRP A 48 -5.64 -2.72 0.17
C TRP A 48 -6.44 -2.94 1.45
N ALA A 49 -5.80 -3.42 2.51
CA ALA A 49 -6.43 -3.58 3.81
C ALA A 49 -6.91 -2.24 4.38
N LEU A 50 -6.09 -1.19 4.28
CA LEU A 50 -6.47 0.15 4.71
C LEU A 50 -7.57 0.76 3.82
N LEU A 51 -7.51 0.55 2.51
CA LEU A 51 -8.57 0.98 1.58
C LEU A 51 -9.89 0.27 1.87
N ALA A 52 -9.86 -1.04 2.10
CA ALA A 52 -11.04 -1.81 2.47
C ALA A 52 -11.63 -1.32 3.80
N GLY A 53 -10.79 -1.11 4.82
CA GLY A 53 -11.22 -0.54 6.09
C GLY A 53 -11.84 0.86 5.93
N SER A 54 -11.25 1.71 5.11
CA SER A 54 -11.77 3.04 4.78
C SER A 54 -13.13 2.97 4.08
N ALA A 55 -13.30 2.03 3.14
CA ALA A 55 -14.56 1.80 2.45
C ALA A 55 -15.66 1.30 3.39
N VAL A 56 -15.33 0.39 4.32
CA VAL A 56 -16.27 -0.07 5.36
C VAL A 56 -16.70 1.11 6.24
N LEU A 57 -15.76 1.92 6.74
CA LEU A 57 -16.07 3.10 7.54
C LEU A 57 -16.98 4.08 6.79
N LEU A 58 -16.70 4.33 5.52
CA LEU A 58 -17.52 5.20 4.68
C LEU A 58 -18.92 4.63 4.47
N THR A 59 -19.04 3.32 4.23
CA THR A 59 -20.33 2.65 4.06
C THR A 59 -21.17 2.76 5.33
N LEU A 60 -20.55 2.54 6.50
CA LEU A 60 -21.22 2.70 7.79
C LEU A 60 -21.66 4.15 8.04
N ALA A 61 -20.87 5.13 7.61
CA ALA A 61 -21.23 6.54 7.70
C ALA A 61 -22.46 6.88 6.83
N VAL A 62 -22.54 6.33 5.62
CA VAL A 62 -23.71 6.50 4.75
C VAL A 62 -24.95 5.86 5.37
N ILE A 63 -24.83 4.65 5.92
CA ILE A 63 -25.95 4.01 6.63
C ILE A 63 -26.37 4.85 7.83
N ALA A 64 -25.42 5.35 8.63
CA ALA A 64 -25.69 6.20 9.78
C ALA A 64 -26.46 7.46 9.36
N LEU A 65 -26.05 8.11 8.26
CA LEU A 65 -26.73 9.28 7.70
C LEU A 65 -28.17 8.95 7.28
N LEU A 66 -28.40 7.82 6.60
CA LEU A 66 -29.74 7.39 6.17
C LEU A 66 -30.64 6.99 7.33
N THR A 67 -30.07 6.55 8.45
CA THR A 67 -30.81 6.20 9.68
C THR A 67 -30.98 7.38 10.64
N GLU A 68 -30.72 8.61 10.18
CA GLU A 68 -30.82 9.84 10.99
C GLU A 68 -29.99 9.78 12.28
N GLN A 69 -28.83 9.12 12.24
CA GLN A 69 -27.92 9.11 13.37
C GLN A 69 -27.36 10.51 13.65
N PRO A 70 -27.05 10.80 14.92
CA PRO A 70 -26.44 12.08 15.30
C PRO A 70 -25.13 12.39 14.56
N TRP A 71 -24.80 13.68 14.51
CA TRP A 71 -23.61 14.19 13.81
C TRP A 71 -22.32 13.46 14.19
N GLY A 72 -22.08 13.21 15.48
CA GLY A 72 -20.83 12.60 15.92
C GLY A 72 -20.64 11.15 15.45
N VAL A 73 -21.72 10.43 15.16
CA VAL A 73 -21.68 9.05 14.69
C VAL A 73 -21.31 9.01 13.21
N TRP A 74 -22.10 9.65 12.35
CA TRP A 74 -21.86 9.57 10.90
C TRP A 74 -20.62 10.36 10.48
N TYR A 75 -20.34 11.51 11.12
CA TYR A 75 -19.15 12.32 10.81
C TYR A 75 -17.86 11.63 11.28
N GLY A 76 -17.88 11.03 12.48
CA GLY A 76 -16.74 10.30 13.04
C GLY A 76 -16.31 9.08 12.23
N LEU A 77 -17.25 8.44 11.54
CA LEU A 77 -16.98 7.33 10.61
C LEU A 77 -16.68 7.83 9.19
N GLY A 78 -17.41 8.85 8.74
CA GLY A 78 -17.37 9.35 7.37
C GLY A 78 -16.05 10.04 7.04
N LEU A 79 -15.57 10.92 7.91
CA LEU A 79 -14.29 11.61 7.72
C LEU A 79 -13.12 10.66 7.48
N PRO A 80 -12.81 9.70 8.37
CA PRO A 80 -11.71 8.77 8.16
C PRO A 80 -11.96 7.84 6.97
N GLY A 81 -13.21 7.49 6.68
CA GLY A 81 -13.56 6.71 5.49
C GLY A 81 -13.22 7.44 4.18
N VAL A 82 -13.67 8.68 4.03
CA VAL A 82 -13.36 9.51 2.85
C VAL A 82 -11.86 9.80 2.78
N LEU A 83 -11.28 10.29 3.86
CA LEU A 83 -9.87 10.69 3.88
C LEU A 83 -8.96 9.50 3.63
N GLY A 84 -9.25 8.34 4.22
CA GLY A 84 -8.52 7.11 3.96
C GLY A 84 -8.59 6.69 2.50
N LEU A 85 -9.78 6.65 1.90
CA LEU A 85 -9.94 6.30 0.48
C LEU A 85 -9.20 7.27 -0.44
N VAL A 86 -9.31 8.57 -0.20
CA VAL A 86 -8.69 9.59 -1.05
C VAL A 86 -7.17 9.59 -0.88
N VAL A 87 -6.68 9.68 0.35
CA VAL A 87 -5.24 9.82 0.61
C VAL A 87 -4.48 8.54 0.28
N ILE A 88 -4.98 7.38 0.72
CA ILE A 88 -4.33 6.10 0.48
C ILE A 88 -4.50 5.69 -0.98
N GLY A 89 -5.70 5.91 -1.54
CA GLY A 89 -5.99 5.60 -2.95
C GLY A 89 -5.16 6.43 -3.91
N ALA A 90 -5.00 7.73 -3.64
CA ALA A 90 -4.14 8.60 -4.44
C ALA A 90 -2.64 8.22 -4.34
N ASN A 91 -2.19 7.69 -3.19
CA ASN A 91 -0.80 7.26 -3.00
C ASN A 91 -0.49 5.89 -3.63
N MET A 92 -1.48 5.03 -3.84
CA MET A 92 -1.30 3.71 -4.43
C MET A 92 -0.51 3.70 -5.75
N PRO A 93 -0.83 4.52 -6.77
CA PRO A 93 -0.04 4.55 -8.01
C PRO A 93 1.40 5.01 -7.79
N SER A 94 1.65 5.90 -6.83
CA SER A 94 3.01 6.36 -6.49
C SER A 94 3.86 5.20 -5.96
N ILE A 95 3.32 4.41 -5.03
CA ILE A 95 4.01 3.26 -4.45
C ILE A 95 4.30 2.19 -5.51
N LEU A 96 3.34 1.93 -6.39
CA LEU A 96 3.53 0.98 -7.48
C LEU A 96 4.63 1.44 -8.45
N ARG A 97 4.77 2.73 -8.72
CA ARG A 97 5.87 3.29 -9.54
C ARG A 97 7.22 3.08 -8.87
N VAL A 98 7.32 3.30 -7.56
CA VAL A 98 8.57 3.08 -6.81
C VAL A 98 9.00 1.61 -6.88
N TYR A 99 8.07 0.67 -6.71
CA TYR A 99 8.38 -0.75 -6.86
C TYR A 99 8.82 -1.13 -8.28
N ARG A 100 8.20 -0.57 -9.32
CA ARG A 100 8.61 -0.78 -10.72
C ARG A 100 10.04 -0.30 -10.97
N ALA A 101 10.36 0.92 -10.53
CA ALA A 101 11.71 1.46 -10.64
C ALA A 101 12.76 0.62 -9.88
N ALA A 102 12.38 0.03 -8.74
CA ALA A 102 13.27 -0.86 -8.01
C ALA A 102 13.53 -2.19 -8.74
N GLU A 103 12.51 -2.75 -9.41
CA GLU A 103 12.67 -3.96 -10.24
C GLU A 103 13.48 -3.69 -11.51
N GLU A 104 13.27 -2.56 -12.19
CA GLU A 104 14.06 -2.15 -13.36
C GLU A 104 15.56 -2.06 -13.04
N ARG A 105 15.91 -1.52 -11.86
CA ARG A 105 17.31 -1.47 -11.39
C ARG A 105 17.92 -2.87 -11.17
N LYS A 106 17.12 -3.83 -10.71
CA LYS A 106 17.60 -5.22 -10.51
C LYS A 106 17.84 -5.91 -11.84
N LEU A 107 16.97 -5.69 -12.83
CA LEU A 107 17.13 -6.24 -14.18
C LEU A 107 18.38 -5.66 -14.86
N ALA A 108 18.54 -4.33 -14.85
CA ALA A 108 19.73 -3.69 -15.43
C ALA A 108 21.05 -4.17 -14.79
N ALA A 109 21.07 -4.45 -13.49
CA ALA A 109 22.25 -4.99 -12.82
C ALA A 109 22.56 -6.45 -13.23
N ARG A 110 21.54 -7.27 -13.51
CA ARG A 110 21.72 -8.64 -14.02
C ARG A 110 22.28 -8.62 -15.44
N ASP A 111 21.73 -7.79 -16.32
CA ASP A 111 22.20 -7.66 -17.70
C ASP A 111 23.69 -7.25 -17.76
N LEU A 112 24.13 -6.34 -16.88
CA LEU A 112 25.54 -5.97 -16.76
C LEU A 112 26.43 -7.12 -16.26
N THR A 113 25.91 -7.97 -15.37
CA THR A 113 26.66 -9.13 -14.85
C THR A 113 26.78 -10.21 -15.92
N ASP A 114 25.70 -10.48 -16.66
CA ASP A 114 25.66 -11.48 -17.73
C ASP A 114 26.54 -11.05 -18.91
N ALA A 115 26.49 -9.77 -19.31
CA ALA A 115 27.40 -9.21 -20.32
C ALA A 115 28.87 -9.24 -19.88
N GLY A 116 29.14 -9.04 -18.60
CA GLY A 116 30.48 -9.20 -18.02
C GLY A 116 30.96 -10.65 -18.05
N ALA A 117 30.09 -11.61 -17.75
CA ALA A 117 30.38 -13.04 -17.77
C ALA A 117 30.67 -13.55 -19.20
N GLU A 118 29.89 -13.11 -20.19
CA GLU A 118 30.11 -13.42 -21.61
C GLU A 118 31.50 -12.93 -22.08
N LYS A 119 31.86 -11.68 -21.75
CA LYS A 119 33.19 -11.12 -22.05
C LYS A 119 34.34 -11.84 -21.35
N ALA A 120 34.10 -12.46 -20.20
CA ALA A 120 35.13 -13.16 -19.41
C ALA A 120 35.35 -14.62 -19.84
N SER A 121 34.43 -15.22 -20.62
CA SER A 121 34.58 -16.57 -21.20
C SER A 121 34.57 -16.62 -22.74
N PRO A 122 35.31 -15.79 -23.50
CA PRO A 122 35.32 -15.87 -24.96
C PRO A 122 35.90 -17.19 -25.52
N HIS A 123 36.61 -17.96 -24.68
CA HIS A 123 37.50 -19.05 -25.12
C HIS A 123 36.96 -20.47 -24.86
N LEU A 124 35.82 -20.61 -24.15
CA LEU A 124 35.23 -21.91 -23.82
C LEU A 124 34.30 -22.47 -24.92
N GLY A 125 34.08 -21.72 -26.00
CA GLY A 125 33.23 -22.13 -27.13
C GLY A 125 33.93 -22.93 -28.23
N GLU A 126 35.27 -22.93 -28.30
CA GLU A 126 36.00 -23.56 -29.41
C GLU A 126 36.59 -24.95 -29.09
N SER A 127 36.74 -25.34 -27.81
CA SER A 127 37.41 -26.61 -27.45
C SER A 127 36.49 -27.82 -27.29
N THR A 128 35.17 -27.65 -27.29
CA THR A 128 34.21 -28.76 -27.09
C THR A 128 33.65 -29.37 -28.37
N LEU A 129 34.04 -28.86 -29.56
CA LEU A 129 33.60 -29.36 -30.87
C LEU A 129 34.69 -30.12 -31.67
N ARG A 130 35.84 -30.42 -31.05
CA ARG A 130 36.86 -31.32 -31.62
C ARG A 130 37.13 -32.47 -30.66
N ALA A 131 36.19 -33.39 -30.60
CA ALA A 131 36.49 -34.79 -30.31
C ALA A 131 35.88 -35.59 -31.47
N ASP A 132 36.81 -36.14 -32.27
CA ASP A 132 36.68 -37.31 -33.15
C ASP A 132 36.06 -37.11 -34.54
#